data_AF-A0A941XRV4-F1
#
_entry.id   AF-A0A941XRV4-F1
#
_cell.length_a   1.000
_cell.length_b   1.000
_cell.length_c   1.000
_cell.angle_alpha   90.00
_cell.angle_beta   90.00
_cell.angle_gamma   90.00
#
_symmetry.space_group_name_H-M   'P 1'
#
loop_
_entity.id
_entity.type
_entity.pdbx_description
1 polymer ?
#
loop_
_entity_poly.entity_id
_entity_poly.type
_entity_poly.pdbx_seq_one_letter_code
_entity_poly.pdbx_strand_id
1 'polypeptide(L)'
;MIYSEEYMEHIEYTFAAFCKVVLYNAAMTAYRDFGRKQKREVSLEYLISETPLEPFTTDTYFEQYDQSTIFVVRGQEIVVASKRLADALLKLTEQRRNVLFLYFFFGYTDAQIGKEYGRNRSTANYWKLAALKQLRKEMERLEHEEQEADPL
;
A
#
# COMPACT_ATOMS: atom_id res chain seq x y z
N MET A 1 54.99 -43.22 14.14
CA MET A 1 55.30 -42.99 12.71
C MET A 1 55.85 -41.58 12.62
N ILE A 2 57.15 -41.44 12.33
CA ILE A 2 57.77 -40.12 12.14
C ILE A 2 57.75 -39.89 10.63
N TYR A 3 57.05 -38.86 10.18
CA TYR A 3 57.01 -38.49 8.76
C TYR A 3 58.38 -37.92 8.35
N SER A 4 58.82 -38.23 7.12
CA SER A 4 60.05 -37.63 6.59
C SER A 4 59.84 -36.14 6.36
N GLU A 5 60.92 -35.37 6.46
CA GLU A 5 60.92 -33.92 6.25
C GLU A 5 60.42 -33.55 4.85
N GLU A 6 60.84 -34.31 3.84
CA GLU A 6 60.38 -34.16 2.44
C GLU A 6 58.85 -34.36 2.29
N TYR A 7 58.26 -35.28 3.07
CA TYR A 7 56.82 -35.54 3.03
C TYR A 7 56.03 -34.41 3.69
N MET A 8 56.53 -33.89 4.81
CA MET A 8 55.95 -32.72 5.48
C MET A 8 56.00 -31.48 4.57
N GLU A 9 57.14 -31.23 3.94
CA GLU A 9 57.32 -30.11 3.02
C GLU A 9 56.39 -30.22 1.79
N HIS A 10 56.21 -31.43 1.24
CA HIS A 10 55.24 -31.68 0.18
C HIS A 10 53.80 -31.33 0.59
N ILE A 11 53.38 -31.70 1.81
CA ILE A 11 52.05 -31.35 2.34
C ILE A 11 51.89 -29.84 2.46
N GLU A 12 52.90 -29.14 2.97
CA GLU A 12 52.87 -27.68 3.12
C GLU A 12 52.75 -26.96 1.77
N TYR A 13 53.55 -27.36 0.77
CA TYR A 13 53.46 -26.75 -0.57
C TYR A 13 52.15 -27.05 -1.28
N THR A 14 51.64 -28.28 -1.18
CA THR A 14 50.36 -28.65 -1.79
C THR A 14 49.20 -27.89 -1.15
N PHE A 15 49.20 -27.73 0.18
CA PHE A 15 48.22 -26.90 0.88
C PHE A 15 48.34 -25.42 0.50
N ALA A 16 49.55 -24.88 0.44
CA ALA A 16 49.78 -23.50 0.03
C ALA A 16 49.31 -23.24 -1.42
N ALA A 17 49.57 -24.17 -2.33
CA ALA A 17 49.08 -24.11 -3.71
C ALA A 17 47.55 -24.15 -3.77
N PHE A 18 46.92 -25.04 -2.99
CA PHE A 18 45.46 -25.10 -2.86
C PHE A 18 44.87 -23.76 -2.38
N CYS A 19 45.41 -23.18 -1.30
CA CYS A 19 44.96 -21.89 -0.78
C CYS A 19 45.08 -20.77 -1.83
N LYS A 20 46.19 -20.70 -2.57
CA LYS A 20 46.39 -19.71 -3.64
C LYS A 20 45.35 -19.84 -4.74
N VAL A 21 45.03 -21.07 -5.17
CA VAL A 21 44.01 -21.34 -6.20
C VAL A 21 42.62 -20.93 -5.72
N VAL A 22 42.27 -21.25 -4.46
CA VAL A 22 40.98 -20.87 -3.88
C VAL A 22 40.82 -19.36 -3.81
N LEU A 23 41.84 -18.65 -3.31
CA LEU A 23 41.81 -17.18 -3.23
C LEU A 23 41.70 -16.53 -4.61
N TYR A 24 42.43 -17.04 -5.60
CA TYR A 24 42.35 -16.56 -6.97
C TYR A 24 40.94 -16.72 -7.56
N ASN A 25 40.35 -17.90 -7.40
CA ASN A 25 38.99 -18.18 -7.90
C ASN A 25 37.91 -17.36 -7.17
N ALA A 26 38.07 -17.16 -5.86
CA ALA A 26 37.18 -16.30 -5.07
C ALA A 26 37.24 -14.85 -5.56
N ALA A 27 38.45 -14.32 -5.80
CA ALA A 27 38.63 -12.98 -6.36
C ALA A 27 38.00 -12.87 -7.76
N MET A 28 38.22 -13.84 -8.64
CA MET A 28 37.61 -13.86 -9.98
C MET A 28 36.09 -13.88 -9.93
N THR A 29 35.50 -14.62 -8.98
CA THR A 29 34.04 -14.64 -8.76
C THR A 29 33.54 -13.27 -8.33
N ALA A 30 34.21 -12.65 -7.35
CA ALA A 30 33.87 -11.31 -6.88
C ALA A 30 33.90 -10.27 -8.01
N TYR A 31 34.96 -10.27 -8.84
CA TYR A 31 35.06 -9.38 -10.01
C TYR A 31 33.91 -9.57 -11.01
N ARG A 32 33.52 -10.82 -11.27
CA ARG A 32 32.37 -11.12 -12.16
C ARG A 32 31.07 -10.59 -11.57
N ASP A 33 30.86 -10.73 -10.27
CA ASP A 33 29.66 -10.26 -9.60
C ASP A 33 29.60 -8.73 -9.54
N PHE A 34 30.73 -8.05 -9.30
CA PHE A 34 30.82 -6.60 -9.44
C PHE A 34 30.46 -6.14 -10.86
N GLY A 35 30.96 -6.81 -11.90
CA GLY A 35 30.60 -6.50 -13.28
C GLY A 35 29.11 -6.74 -13.61
N ARG A 36 28.47 -7.74 -12.99
CA ARG A 36 27.03 -7.98 -13.13
C ARG A 36 26.21 -6.88 -12.44
N LYS A 37 26.62 -6.46 -11.24
CA LYS A 37 25.97 -5.38 -10.49
C LYS A 37 26.07 -4.06 -11.24
N GLN A 38 27.26 -3.68 -11.69
CA GLN A 38 27.49 -2.42 -12.41
C GLN A 38 26.67 -2.30 -13.72
N LYS A 39 26.33 -3.41 -14.38
CA LYS A 39 25.46 -3.39 -15.57
C LYS A 39 23.98 -3.14 -15.26
N ARG A 40 23.56 -3.32 -14.01
CA ARG A 40 22.16 -3.20 -13.56
C ARG A 40 21.94 -1.99 -12.65
N GLU A 41 22.98 -1.57 -11.94
CA GLU A 41 22.95 -0.45 -11.00
C GLU A 41 23.28 0.86 -11.73
N VAL A 42 22.49 1.89 -11.46
CA VAL A 42 22.70 3.26 -11.94
C VAL A 42 22.93 4.14 -10.70
N SER A 43 23.81 5.14 -10.78
CA SER A 43 24.05 6.01 -9.63
C SER A 43 22.85 6.89 -9.35
N LEU A 44 22.55 7.08 -8.07
CA LEU A 44 21.44 7.91 -7.62
C LEU A 44 21.66 9.38 -8.04
N GLU A 45 22.91 9.85 -7.98
CA GLU A 45 23.31 11.17 -8.44
C GLU A 45 23.05 11.38 -9.94
N TYR A 46 23.33 10.38 -10.76
CA TYR A 46 23.01 10.41 -12.19
C TYR A 46 21.50 10.49 -12.42
N LEU A 47 20.72 9.67 -11.72
CA LEU A 47 19.26 9.70 -11.80
C LEU A 47 18.68 11.08 -11.43
N ILE A 48 19.16 11.70 -10.36
CA ILE A 48 18.71 13.04 -9.92
C ILE A 48 19.12 14.13 -10.93
N SER A 49 20.28 13.99 -11.58
CA SER A 49 20.81 15.02 -12.49
C SER A 49 20.21 14.98 -13.90
N GLU A 50 19.96 13.79 -14.45
CA GLU A 50 19.53 13.63 -15.86
C GLU A 50 18.02 13.43 -16.01
N THR A 51 17.32 13.01 -14.95
CA THR A 51 15.86 12.90 -14.99
C THR A 51 15.25 13.94 -14.05
N PRO A 52 14.24 14.71 -14.48
CA PRO A 52 13.41 15.52 -13.58
C PRO A 52 12.45 14.61 -12.76
N LEU A 53 12.86 13.38 -12.49
CA LEU A 53 12.08 12.43 -11.71
C LEU A 53 12.29 12.79 -10.25
N GLU A 54 11.26 13.33 -9.60
CA GLU A 54 11.23 13.35 -8.15
C GLU A 54 11.48 11.90 -7.67
N PRO A 55 12.36 11.67 -6.69
CA PRO A 55 12.73 10.31 -6.25
C PRO A 55 11.57 9.55 -5.58
N PHE A 56 10.39 10.16 -5.56
CA PHE A 56 9.13 9.61 -5.10
C PHE A 56 8.07 9.83 -6.19
N THR A 57 7.27 8.80 -6.44
CA THR A 57 5.97 8.96 -7.10
C THR A 57 4.94 9.13 -5.99
N THR A 58 4.30 10.29 -5.90
CA THR A 58 3.08 10.39 -5.09
C THR A 58 1.96 9.75 -5.90
N ASP A 59 1.24 8.78 -5.34
CA ASP A 59 0.04 8.27 -5.99
C ASP A 59 -0.93 9.46 -6.20
N THR A 60 -1.22 9.77 -7.47
CA THR A 60 -2.14 10.86 -7.86
C THR A 60 -3.58 10.63 -7.40
N TYR A 61 -3.87 9.47 -6.79
CA TYR A 61 -5.15 9.14 -6.14
C TYR A 61 -5.60 10.18 -5.11
N PHE A 62 -4.68 10.95 -4.52
CA PHE A 62 -4.99 11.89 -3.44
C PHE A 62 -5.03 13.37 -3.87
N GLU A 63 -4.77 13.69 -5.14
CA GLU A 63 -4.60 15.08 -5.60
C GLU A 63 -5.92 15.86 -5.76
N GLN A 64 -7.08 15.21 -5.66
CA GLN A 64 -8.40 15.83 -5.89
C GLN A 64 -9.25 16.01 -4.62
N TYR A 65 -8.64 16.38 -3.50
CA TYR A 65 -9.36 16.64 -2.23
C TYR A 65 -9.66 18.11 -1.95
N ASP A 66 -9.65 18.97 -2.96
CA ASP A 66 -9.97 20.40 -2.79
C ASP A 66 -11.43 20.67 -2.36
N GLN A 67 -12.32 19.68 -2.46
CA GLN A 67 -13.74 19.80 -2.11
C GLN A 67 -14.17 18.75 -1.08
N SER A 68 -13.60 18.82 0.12
CA SER A 68 -14.03 17.97 1.24
C SER A 68 -15.40 18.39 1.80
N THR A 69 -16.27 17.43 2.06
CA THR A 69 -17.59 17.66 2.69
C THR A 69 -17.56 17.21 4.14
N ILE A 70 -18.10 18.03 5.05
CA ILE A 70 -18.17 17.75 6.49
C ILE A 70 -19.55 17.23 6.85
N PHE A 71 -19.60 16.10 7.55
CA PHE A 71 -20.83 15.56 8.14
C PHE A 71 -20.74 15.63 9.67
N VAL A 72 -21.77 16.18 10.30
CA VAL A 72 -21.85 16.23 11.77
C VAL A 72 -22.72 15.08 12.27
N VAL A 73 -22.13 14.18 13.05
CA VAL A 73 -22.83 13.05 13.68
C VAL A 73 -22.50 13.05 15.16
N ARG A 74 -23.52 13.14 16.02
CA ARG A 74 -23.35 13.20 17.49
C ARG A 74 -22.39 14.30 17.96
N GLY A 75 -22.38 15.43 17.26
CA GLY A 75 -21.50 16.57 17.57
C GLY A 75 -20.02 16.35 17.21
N GLN A 76 -19.68 15.26 16.52
CA GLN A 76 -18.35 15.06 15.93
C GLN A 76 -18.41 15.28 14.41
N GLU A 77 -17.36 15.90 13.88
CA GLU A 77 -17.20 16.21 12.47
C GLU A 77 -16.47 15.07 11.76
N ILE A 78 -17.07 14.56 10.69
CA ILE A 78 -16.47 13.57 9.79
C ILE A 78 -16.20 14.24 8.46
N VAL A 79 -14.92 14.35 8.12
CA VAL A 79 -14.46 14.95 6.86
C VAL A 79 -14.39 13.86 5.79
N VAL A 80 -15.19 13.98 4.75
CA VAL A 80 -15.14 13.12 3.57
C VAL A 80 -14.45 13.88 2.45
N ALA A 81 -13.19 13.49 2.19
CA ALA A 81 -12.33 14.19 1.23
C ALA A 81 -12.76 13.94 -0.23
N SER A 82 -13.22 12.72 -0.55
CA SER A 82 -13.72 12.39 -1.89
C SER A 82 -15.09 13.03 -2.14
N LYS A 83 -15.15 13.96 -3.08
CA LYS A 83 -16.40 14.60 -3.54
C LYS A 83 -17.44 13.56 -3.99
N ARG A 84 -17.01 12.61 -4.83
CA ARG A 84 -17.89 11.54 -5.34
C ARG A 84 -18.53 10.73 -4.22
N LEU A 85 -17.75 10.37 -3.20
CA LEU A 85 -18.28 9.68 -2.02
C LEU A 85 -19.22 10.57 -1.20
N ALA A 86 -18.88 11.85 -1.03
CA ALA A 86 -19.73 12.80 -0.32
C ALA A 86 -21.10 12.97 -1.01
N ASP A 87 -21.13 13.11 -2.33
CA ASP A 87 -22.36 13.23 -3.12
C ASP A 87 -23.23 11.97 -3.01
N ALA A 88 -22.61 10.79 -3.10
CA ALA A 88 -23.32 9.53 -2.88
C ALA A 88 -23.90 9.44 -1.47
N LEU A 89 -23.16 9.83 -0.44
CA LEU A 89 -23.64 9.87 0.95
C LEU A 89 -24.77 10.87 1.18
N LEU A 90 -24.78 12.01 0.46
CA LEU A 90 -25.85 13.00 0.51
C LEU A 90 -27.18 12.49 -0.08
N LYS A 91 -27.13 11.54 -1.02
CA LYS A 91 -28.32 10.88 -1.58
C LYS A 91 -28.94 9.83 -0.65
N LEU A 92 -28.23 9.39 0.38
CA LEU A 92 -28.80 8.52 1.42
C LEU A 92 -29.66 9.34 2.38
N THR A 93 -30.66 8.70 2.97
CA THR A 93 -31.40 9.31 4.09
C THR A 93 -30.46 9.52 5.28
N GLU A 94 -30.69 10.57 6.05
CA GLU A 94 -29.86 10.92 7.21
C GLU A 94 -29.69 9.72 8.17
N GLN A 95 -30.77 8.99 8.44
CA GLN A 95 -30.72 7.79 9.27
C GLN A 95 -29.76 6.73 8.71
N ARG A 96 -29.84 6.42 7.40
CA ARG A 96 -28.99 5.40 6.76
C ARG A 96 -27.52 5.83 6.78
N ARG A 97 -27.27 7.11 6.50
CA ARG A 97 -25.95 7.72 6.54
C ARG A 97 -25.36 7.66 7.96
N ASN A 98 -26.14 8.01 8.98
CA ASN A 98 -25.69 7.99 10.38
C ASN A 98 -25.39 6.55 10.85
N VAL A 99 -26.15 5.55 10.42
CA VAL A 99 -25.84 4.14 10.70
C VAL A 99 -24.48 3.74 10.13
N LEU A 100 -24.13 4.17 8.92
CA LEU A 100 -22.80 3.93 8.34
C LEU A 100 -21.71 4.64 9.14
N PHE A 101 -21.91 5.91 9.47
CA PHE A 101 -20.94 6.66 10.26
C PHE A 101 -20.70 6.02 11.63
N LEU A 102 -21.75 5.68 12.36
CA LEU A 102 -21.67 4.99 13.65
C LEU A 102 -20.88 3.68 13.55
N TYR A 103 -21.13 2.89 12.51
CA TYR A 103 -20.46 1.60 12.33
C TYR A 103 -18.97 1.76 11.96
N PHE A 104 -18.66 2.55 10.93
CA PHE A 104 -17.31 2.63 10.36
C PHE A 104 -16.39 3.61 11.09
N PHE A 105 -16.90 4.74 11.57
CA PHE A 105 -16.07 5.79 12.18
C PHE A 105 -16.10 5.78 13.71
N PHE A 106 -17.25 5.46 14.31
CA PHE A 106 -17.37 5.41 15.77
C PHE A 106 -17.18 4.00 16.37
N GLY A 107 -17.04 2.96 15.53
CA GLY A 107 -16.84 1.58 15.97
C GLY A 107 -18.05 0.95 16.67
N TYR A 108 -19.26 1.44 16.42
CA TYR A 108 -20.47 0.90 17.05
C TYR A 108 -20.83 -0.44 16.43
N THR A 109 -21.18 -1.40 17.29
CA THR A 109 -21.79 -2.66 16.86
C THR A 109 -23.25 -2.46 16.46
N ASP A 110 -23.78 -3.33 15.60
CA ASP A 110 -25.21 -3.30 15.22
C ASP A 110 -26.16 -3.30 16.42
N ALA A 111 -25.75 -3.94 17.54
CA ALA A 111 -26.54 -3.96 18.76
C ALA A 111 -26.54 -2.59 19.47
N GLN A 112 -25.41 -1.90 19.51
CA GLN A 112 -25.31 -0.54 20.05
C GLN A 112 -26.06 0.47 19.17
N ILE A 113 -25.96 0.35 17.85
CA ILE A 113 -26.73 1.15 16.90
C ILE A 113 -28.23 0.91 17.09
N GLY A 114 -28.65 -0.35 17.22
CA GLY A 114 -30.04 -0.69 17.54
C GLY A 114 -30.51 0.01 18.82
N LYS A 115 -29.74 -0.08 19.91
CA LYS A 115 -30.05 0.60 21.18
C LYS A 115 -30.17 2.11 21.02
N GLU A 116 -29.27 2.76 20.29
CA GLU A 116 -29.30 4.21 20.02
C GLU A 116 -30.62 4.63 19.35
N TYR A 117 -31.13 3.82 18.41
CA TYR A 117 -32.38 4.07 17.70
C TYR A 117 -33.61 3.40 18.33
N GLY A 118 -33.50 2.81 19.53
CA GLY A 118 -34.60 2.08 20.18
C GLY A 118 -35.10 0.86 19.40
N ARG A 119 -34.23 0.21 18.60
CA ARG A 119 -34.52 -0.97 17.78
C ARG A 119 -33.65 -2.17 18.17
N ASN A 120 -34.02 -3.33 17.65
CA ASN A 120 -33.22 -4.53 17.81
C ASN A 120 -31.96 -4.50 16.91
N ARG A 121 -31.00 -5.39 17.20
CA ARG A 121 -29.77 -5.55 16.42
C ARG A 121 -30.05 -5.86 14.94
N SER A 122 -31.05 -6.70 14.65
CA SER A 122 -31.32 -7.16 13.28
C SER A 122 -31.85 -6.03 12.39
N THR A 123 -32.68 -5.13 12.92
CA THR A 123 -33.13 -3.92 12.23
C THR A 123 -31.97 -2.98 11.94
N ALA A 124 -31.06 -2.77 12.90
CA ALA A 124 -29.87 -1.95 12.66
C ALA A 124 -28.96 -2.55 11.57
N ASN A 125 -28.73 -3.87 11.62
CA ASN A 125 -27.97 -4.56 10.57
C ASN A 125 -28.66 -4.45 9.19
N TYR A 126 -29.99 -4.60 9.15
CA TYR A 126 -30.76 -4.39 7.92
C TYR A 126 -30.59 -2.98 7.37
N TRP A 127 -30.68 -1.95 8.22
CA TRP A 127 -30.45 -0.56 7.80
C TRP A 127 -29.04 -0.34 7.26
N LYS A 128 -28.02 -0.89 7.91
CA LYS A 128 -26.63 -0.85 7.46
C LYS A 128 -26.48 -1.49 6.07
N LEU A 129 -26.99 -2.70 5.90
CA LEU A 129 -26.89 -3.42 4.62
C LEU A 129 -27.69 -2.71 3.51
N ALA A 130 -28.87 -2.17 3.83
CA ALA A 130 -29.66 -1.39 2.88
C ALA A 130 -28.96 -0.08 2.49
N ALA A 131 -28.33 0.60 3.45
CA ALA A 131 -27.53 1.80 3.23
C ALA A 131 -26.34 1.51 2.31
N LEU A 132 -25.57 0.45 2.58
CA LEU A 132 -24.44 0.02 1.74
C LEU A 132 -24.89 -0.34 0.32
N LYS A 133 -26.02 -1.06 0.18
CA LYS A 133 -26.56 -1.41 -1.15
C LYS A 133 -26.94 -0.16 -1.95
N GLN A 134 -27.56 0.82 -1.31
CA GLN A 134 -27.91 2.08 -1.96
C GLN A 134 -26.66 2.90 -2.30
N LEU A 135 -25.70 3.00 -1.37
CA LEU A 135 -24.45 3.72 -1.58
C LEU A 135 -23.69 3.15 -2.77
N ARG A 136 -23.59 1.83 -2.88
CA ARG A 136 -22.99 1.16 -4.04
C ARG A 136 -23.67 1.55 -5.35
N LYS A 137 -25.01 1.51 -5.38
CA LYS A 137 -25.77 1.89 -6.58
C LYS A 137 -25.53 3.35 -6.98
N GLU A 138 -25.48 4.27 -6.02
CA GLU A 138 -25.20 5.69 -6.31
C GLU A 138 -23.76 5.89 -6.77
N MET A 139 -22.79 5.17 -6.20
CA MET A 139 -21.39 5.23 -6.60
C MET A 139 -21.16 4.69 -8.02
N GLU A 140 -21.81 3.58 -8.39
CA GLU A 140 -21.76 3.01 -9.75
C GLU A 140 -22.44 3.95 -10.77
N ARG A 141 -23.56 4.57 -10.39
CA ARG A 141 -24.23 5.55 -11.26
C ARG A 141 -23.36 6.78 -11.54
N LEU A 142 -22.67 7.31 -10.51
CA LEU A 142 -21.78 8.46 -10.67
C LEU A 142 -20.56 8.12 -11.55
N GLU A 143 -20.08 6.87 -11.57
CA GLU A 143 -19.02 6.44 -12.51
C GLU A 143 -19.46 6.56 -13.97
N HIS A 144 -20.68 6.13 -14.27
CA HIS A 144 -21.20 6.22 -15.62
C HIS A 144 -21.42 7.68 -16.05
N GLU A 145 -21.90 8.53 -15.13
CA GLU A 145 -22.08 9.97 -15.40
C GLU A 145 -20.72 10.69 -15.62
N GLU A 146 -19.67 10.33 -14.87
CA GLU A 146 -18.31 10.86 -15.06
C GLU A 146 -17.70 10.41 -16.40
N GLN A 147 -17.92 9.16 -16.82
CA GLN A 147 -17.43 8.63 -18.11
C GLN A 147 -18.16 9.22 -19.33
N GLU A 148 -19.45 9.57 -19.20
CA GLU A 148 -20.22 10.24 -20.26
C GLU A 148 -19.90 11.74 -20.36
N ALA A 149 -19.50 12.37 -19.24
CA ALA A 149 -19.15 13.79 -19.18
C ALA A 149 -17.74 14.12 -19.69
N ASP A 150 -16.89 13.11 -19.87
CA ASP A 150 -15.53 13.24 -20.41
C ASP A 150 -15.40 12.57 -21.80
N PRO A 151 -16.12 13.04 -22.84
CA PRO A 151 -15.93 12.54 -24.19
C PRO A 151 -14.68 13.19 -24.78
N LEU A 152 -13.61 12.42 -24.90
CA LEU A 152 -12.58 12.65 -25.92
C LEU A 152 -13.11 12.25 -27.30
#